data_AF-A0A4Q5QQ57-F1
#
_entry.id   AF-A0A4Q5QQ57-F1
#
_cell.length_a   1.000
_cell.length_b   1.000
_cell.length_c   1.000
_cell.angle_alpha   90.00
_cell.angle_beta   90.00
_cell.angle_gamma   90.00
#
_symmetry.space_group_name_H-M   'P 1'
#
loop_
_entity.id
_entity.type
_entity.pdbx_description
1 polymer ?
#
loop_
_entity_poly.entity_id
_entity_poly.type
_entity_poly.pdbx_seq_one_letter_code
_entity_poly.pdbx_strand_id
1 'polypeptide(L)'
;MNDIAKFDEIFKRVSTEQVYYVSFLRSLSAVTITGQFRRMANGGAALSGFSFTYSYTYPKRVGNSLVLDFSVVPESFPPTNVHVIIGRNASGKTFLINHLMDAVLTGEGTVATGSFEFAANEGEFANVISVSFSAFDDIDSKPEDIDLIRGIKYTYVGLKKTDGDLNDGPVFKTPDDLADEFVSNLYFIRSRSLSKRWIDSVKSLYSDPNFEALEIHSLMEIADDINAKALMYD
;
A
#
# COMPACT_ATOMS: atom_id res chain seq x y z
N MET A 1 7.07 -3.63 -31.12
CA MET A 1 7.28 -4.03 -29.72
C MET A 1 5.94 -4.44 -29.15
N ASN A 2 5.78 -5.70 -28.73
CA ASN A 2 4.52 -6.31 -28.30
C ASN A 2 4.35 -6.17 -26.79
N ASP A 3 3.82 -5.02 -26.34
CA ASP A 3 3.70 -4.68 -24.92
C ASP A 3 2.31 -5.08 -24.36
N ILE A 4 2.30 -5.75 -23.21
CA ILE A 4 1.10 -6.26 -22.54
C ILE A 4 0.17 -5.14 -22.03
N ALA A 5 0.73 -4.00 -21.61
CA ALA A 5 -0.06 -2.86 -21.19
C ALA A 5 -0.69 -2.16 -22.40
N LYS A 6 0.02 -2.12 -23.53
CA LYS A 6 -0.42 -1.48 -24.77
C LYS A 6 -1.53 -2.25 -25.49
N PHE A 7 -1.38 -3.57 -25.63
CA PHE A 7 -2.27 -4.38 -26.48
C PHE A 7 -3.18 -5.29 -25.64
N ASP A 8 -4.48 -5.01 -25.66
CA ASP A 8 -5.47 -5.73 -24.84
C ASP A 8 -5.58 -7.22 -25.19
N GLU A 9 -5.37 -7.59 -26.46
CA GLU A 9 -5.34 -8.98 -26.91
C GLU A 9 -4.19 -9.78 -26.25
N ILE A 10 -3.03 -9.13 -26.08
CA ILE A 10 -1.87 -9.75 -25.41
C ILE A 10 -2.16 -9.90 -23.91
N PHE A 11 -2.74 -8.87 -23.30
CA PHE A 11 -3.15 -8.93 -21.89
C PHE A 11 -4.09 -10.11 -21.64
N LYS A 12 -5.17 -10.23 -22.41
CA LYS A 12 -6.16 -11.33 -22.30
C LYS A 12 -5.53 -12.71 -22.48
N ARG A 13 -4.59 -12.85 -23.43
CA ARG A 13 -3.90 -14.10 -23.69
C ARG A 13 -2.93 -14.49 -22.56
N VAL A 14 -2.19 -13.53 -22.02
CA VAL A 14 -1.18 -13.81 -20.99
C VAL A 14 -1.82 -13.94 -19.61
N SER A 15 -2.96 -13.29 -19.36
CA SER A 15 -3.68 -13.35 -18.08
C SER A 15 -4.20 -14.74 -17.69
N THR A 16 -4.20 -15.71 -18.62
CA THR A 16 -4.58 -17.10 -18.33
C THR A 16 -3.39 -17.97 -17.92
N GLU A 17 -2.15 -17.49 -18.05
CA GLU A 17 -0.93 -18.26 -17.79
C GLU A 17 -0.53 -18.19 -16.31
N GLN A 18 -0.08 -19.29 -15.71
CA GLN A 18 0.39 -19.27 -14.31
C GLN A 18 1.60 -18.34 -14.10
N VAL A 19 2.51 -18.27 -15.08
CA VAL A 19 3.71 -17.42 -15.01
C VAL A 19 3.34 -15.94 -14.87
N TYR A 20 2.20 -15.53 -15.43
CA TYR A 20 1.69 -14.17 -15.27
C TYR A 20 1.41 -13.86 -13.80
N TYR A 21 0.77 -14.76 -13.06
CA TYR A 21 0.49 -14.57 -11.64
C TYR A 21 1.75 -14.66 -10.77
N VAL A 22 2.57 -15.69 -10.98
CA VAL A 22 3.71 -16.01 -10.10
C VAL A 22 4.90 -15.06 -10.31
N SER A 23 5.11 -14.58 -11.53
CA SER A 23 6.27 -13.75 -11.87
C SER A 23 5.88 -12.30 -12.17
N PHE A 24 4.91 -12.09 -13.06
CA PHE A 24 4.59 -10.75 -13.55
C PHE A 24 3.80 -9.90 -12.54
N LEU A 25 2.79 -10.49 -11.90
CA LEU A 25 1.98 -9.84 -10.86
C LEU A 25 2.59 -9.89 -9.46
N ARG A 26 3.77 -10.51 -9.29
CA ARG A 26 4.45 -10.62 -7.98
C ARG A 26 4.63 -9.28 -7.28
N SER A 27 4.77 -8.20 -8.04
CA SER A 27 5.00 -6.85 -7.49
C SER A 27 4.09 -5.79 -8.10
N LEU A 28 3.10 -6.21 -8.89
CA LEU A 28 2.21 -5.33 -9.64
C LEU A 28 0.79 -5.89 -9.58
N SER A 29 -0.20 -5.03 -9.37
CA SER A 29 -1.59 -5.44 -9.54
C SER A 29 -1.98 -5.39 -11.01
N ALA A 30 -2.94 -6.23 -11.41
CA ALA A 30 -3.52 -6.19 -12.74
C ALA A 30 -4.10 -4.79 -13.07
N VAL A 31 -4.67 -4.12 -12.07
CA VAL A 31 -5.22 -2.75 -12.16
C VAL A 31 -4.15 -1.73 -12.56
N THR A 32 -2.92 -1.85 -12.05
CA THR A 32 -1.81 -0.96 -12.46
C THR A 32 -1.49 -1.12 -13.94
N ILE A 33 -1.55 -2.35 -14.47
CA ILE A 33 -1.26 -2.66 -15.87
C ILE A 33 -2.36 -2.11 -16.79
N THR A 34 -3.63 -2.44 -16.49
CA THR A 34 -4.78 -2.03 -17.32
C THR A 34 -5.12 -0.55 -17.17
N GLY A 35 -4.75 0.07 -16.05
CA GLY A 35 -4.90 1.49 -15.78
C GLY A 35 -3.68 2.30 -16.21
N GLN A 36 -2.76 2.56 -15.27
CA GLN A 36 -1.67 3.51 -15.46
C GLN A 36 -0.76 3.15 -16.63
N PHE A 37 -0.30 1.90 -16.71
CA PHE A 37 0.66 1.51 -17.74
C PHE A 37 0.03 1.54 -19.14
N ARG A 38 -1.23 1.09 -19.27
CA ARG A 38 -1.97 1.17 -20.53
C ARG A 38 -2.18 2.61 -20.99
N ARG A 39 -2.51 3.53 -20.07
CA ARG A 39 -2.62 4.96 -20.42
C ARG A 39 -1.29 5.49 -20.96
N MET A 40 -0.20 5.27 -20.22
CA MET A 40 1.14 5.73 -20.64
C MET A 40 1.58 5.12 -21.97
N ALA A 41 1.36 3.81 -22.17
CA ALA A 41 1.75 3.10 -23.39
C ALA A 41 0.98 3.57 -24.64
N ASN A 42 -0.18 4.19 -24.44
CA ASN A 42 -1.01 4.80 -25.48
C ASN A 42 -0.83 6.33 -25.59
N GLY A 43 0.19 6.90 -24.95
CA GLY A 43 0.52 8.33 -25.02
C GLY A 43 -0.28 9.22 -24.06
N GLY A 44 -1.02 8.62 -23.12
CA GLY A 44 -1.70 9.34 -22.04
C GLY A 44 -0.76 9.77 -20.91
N ALA A 45 -1.26 10.64 -20.03
CA ALA A 45 -0.50 11.15 -18.89
C ALA A 45 -0.18 10.07 -17.84
N ALA A 46 1.00 10.18 -17.22
CA ALA A 46 1.44 9.31 -16.13
C ALA A 46 0.68 9.57 -14.82
N LEU A 47 0.32 10.84 -14.59
CA LEU A 47 -0.56 11.29 -13.52
C LEU A 47 -1.96 11.56 -14.10
N SER A 48 -2.97 10.95 -13.51
CA SER A 48 -4.37 11.17 -13.87
C SER A 48 -5.13 11.61 -12.63
N GLY A 49 -6.05 12.56 -12.80
CA GLY A 49 -7.00 12.88 -11.75
C GLY A 49 -7.92 11.69 -11.49
N PHE A 50 -8.50 11.67 -10.30
CA PHE A 50 -9.52 10.70 -9.93
C PHE A 50 -10.46 11.32 -8.93
N SER A 51 -11.71 10.90 -8.98
CA SER A 51 -12.73 11.26 -8.02
C SER A 51 -13.57 10.05 -7.65
N PHE A 52 -13.89 9.97 -6.37
CA PHE A 52 -14.76 8.95 -5.83
C PHE A 52 -15.49 9.47 -4.59
N THR A 53 -16.65 8.90 -4.33
CA THR A 53 -17.46 9.19 -3.17
C THR A 53 -17.52 7.96 -2.29
N TYR A 54 -17.22 8.11 -1.00
CA TYR A 54 -17.47 7.09 0.00
C TYR A 54 -18.77 7.38 0.72
N SER A 55 -19.66 6.40 0.77
CA SER A 55 -20.96 6.50 1.44
C SER A 55 -21.11 5.42 2.51
N TYR A 56 -21.52 5.83 3.71
CA TYR A 56 -21.80 4.93 4.83
C TYR A 56 -23.10 5.29 5.52
N THR A 57 -23.96 4.30 5.76
CA THR A 57 -25.21 4.49 6.51
C THR A 57 -25.11 3.77 7.84
N TYR A 58 -25.33 4.49 8.95
CA TYR A 58 -25.21 3.93 10.29
C TYR A 58 -26.37 2.96 10.58
N PRO A 59 -26.13 1.65 10.80
CA PRO A 59 -27.20 0.66 10.91
C PRO A 59 -28.19 0.92 12.05
N LYS A 60 -27.71 1.53 13.14
CA LYS A 60 -28.49 1.76 14.38
C LYS A 60 -28.97 3.20 14.55
N ARG A 61 -28.75 4.07 13.56
CA ARG A 61 -29.13 5.50 13.61
C ARG A 61 -29.81 5.91 12.32
N VAL A 62 -31.09 5.58 12.21
CA VAL A 62 -31.95 5.91 11.07
C VAL A 62 -31.81 7.41 10.74
N GLY A 63 -31.48 7.71 9.48
CA GLY A 63 -31.29 9.08 8.98
C GLY A 63 -29.89 9.67 9.13
N ASN A 64 -28.94 8.97 9.77
CA ASN A 64 -27.54 9.38 9.75
C ASN A 64 -26.78 8.59 8.67
N SER A 65 -26.27 9.32 7.69
CA SER A 65 -25.29 8.83 6.71
C SER A 65 -24.05 9.73 6.74
N LEU A 66 -22.93 9.14 6.37
CA LEU A 66 -21.67 9.82 6.13
C LEU A 66 -21.38 9.73 4.63
N VAL A 67 -21.16 10.87 3.99
CA VAL A 67 -20.74 10.95 2.60
C VAL A 67 -19.43 11.75 2.56
N LEU A 68 -18.40 11.18 1.95
CA LEU A 68 -17.09 11.79 1.79
C LEU A 68 -16.73 11.82 0.31
N ASP A 69 -16.58 13.02 -0.24
CA ASP A 69 -16.17 13.21 -1.63
C ASP A 69 -14.66 13.45 -1.72
N PHE A 70 -14.01 12.71 -2.61
CA PHE A 70 -12.59 12.82 -2.90
C PHE A 70 -12.43 13.26 -4.35
N SER A 71 -11.66 14.32 -4.58
CA SER A 71 -11.35 14.81 -5.91
C SER A 71 -9.88 15.21 -5.97
N VAL A 72 -9.12 14.47 -6.78
CA VAL A 72 -7.69 14.64 -6.93
C VAL A 72 -7.37 15.22 -8.30
N VAL A 73 -6.73 16.39 -8.29
CA VAL A 73 -6.23 17.10 -9.46
C VAL A 73 -4.70 16.95 -9.51
N PRO A 74 -4.15 16.33 -10.57
CA PRO A 74 -2.70 16.23 -10.77
C PRO A 74 -2.02 17.60 -10.78
N GLU A 75 -0.80 17.66 -10.26
CA GLU A 75 0.05 18.87 -10.28
C GLU A 75 -0.56 20.11 -9.59
N SER A 76 -1.62 19.91 -8.78
CA SER A 76 -2.23 20.96 -7.97
C SER A 76 -1.28 21.46 -6.88
N PHE A 77 -1.39 22.76 -6.59
CA PHE A 77 -0.69 23.42 -5.49
C PHE A 77 -1.71 24.19 -4.64
N PRO A 78 -1.98 23.80 -3.38
CA PRO A 78 -1.43 22.62 -2.68
C PRO A 78 -1.93 21.27 -3.28
N PRO A 79 -1.23 20.15 -3.03
CA PRO A 79 -1.64 18.83 -3.52
C PRO A 79 -3.01 18.42 -2.96
N THR A 80 -3.90 17.96 -3.83
CA THR A 80 -5.25 17.51 -3.44
C THR A 80 -5.35 16.03 -3.06
N ASN A 81 -4.24 15.28 -3.14
CA ASN A 81 -4.18 13.83 -2.86
C ASN A 81 -3.80 13.49 -1.41
N VAL A 82 -3.78 14.49 -0.52
CA VAL A 82 -3.51 14.32 0.91
C VAL A 82 -4.72 14.80 1.69
N HIS A 83 -5.28 13.91 2.49
CA HIS A 83 -6.47 14.19 3.31
C HIS A 83 -6.12 13.96 4.78
N VAL A 84 -6.59 14.84 5.66
CA VAL A 84 -6.31 14.78 7.10
C VAL A 84 -7.62 14.73 7.86
N ILE A 85 -7.77 13.72 8.74
CA ILE A 85 -8.92 13.59 9.63
C ILE A 85 -8.51 14.07 11.03
N ILE A 86 -9.17 15.14 11.50
CA ILE A 86 -8.91 15.75 12.81
C ILE A 86 -10.16 15.63 13.68
N GLY A 87 -9.96 15.38 14.97
CA GLY A 87 -11.06 15.27 15.93
C GLY A 87 -10.56 14.91 17.32
N ARG A 88 -11.42 15.07 18.32
CA ARG A 88 -11.12 14.70 19.71
C ARG A 88 -10.77 13.21 19.82
N ASN A 89 -10.10 12.83 20.90
CA ASN A 89 -9.92 11.41 21.21
C ASN A 89 -11.28 10.71 21.29
N ALA A 90 -11.35 9.47 20.83
CA ALA A 90 -12.59 8.69 20.73
C ALA A 90 -13.69 9.30 19.84
N SER A 91 -13.39 10.22 18.94
CA SER A 91 -14.37 10.76 17.97
C SER A 91 -14.68 9.85 16.79
N GLY A 92 -14.14 8.62 16.76
CA GLY A 92 -14.36 7.66 15.67
C GLY A 92 -13.41 7.75 14.47
N LYS A 93 -12.24 8.40 14.61
CA LYS A 93 -11.26 8.51 13.50
C LYS A 93 -10.75 7.15 13.02
N THR A 94 -10.24 6.34 13.95
CA THR A 94 -9.74 4.98 13.66
C THR A 94 -10.86 4.09 13.12
N PHE A 95 -12.08 4.23 13.66
CA PHE A 95 -13.27 3.54 13.16
C PHE A 95 -13.54 3.86 11.68
N LEU A 96 -13.53 5.14 11.30
CA LEU A 96 -13.69 5.57 9.92
C LEU A 96 -12.59 5.03 9.00
N ILE A 97 -11.33 5.09 9.45
CA ILE A 97 -10.19 4.56 8.68
C ILE A 97 -10.35 3.06 8.41
N ASN A 98 -10.70 2.28 9.44
CA ASN A 98 -10.95 0.85 9.29
C ASN A 98 -12.12 0.58 8.35
N HIS A 99 -13.20 1.37 8.43
CA HIS A 99 -14.35 1.20 7.52
C HIS A 99 -14.01 1.53 6.07
N LEU A 100 -13.22 2.58 5.82
CA LEU A 100 -12.71 2.88 4.48
C LEU A 100 -11.87 1.71 3.96
N MET A 101 -10.93 1.20 4.77
CA MET A 101 -10.10 0.06 4.38
C MET A 101 -10.92 -1.20 4.12
N ASP A 102 -11.86 -1.53 5.00
CA ASP A 102 -12.72 -2.70 4.84
C ASP A 102 -13.62 -2.59 3.61
N ALA A 103 -14.15 -1.41 3.32
CA ALA A 103 -14.94 -1.18 2.11
C ALA A 103 -14.11 -1.34 0.82
N VAL A 104 -12.82 -0.98 0.85
CA VAL A 104 -11.89 -1.28 -0.26
C VAL A 104 -11.64 -2.78 -0.38
N LEU A 105 -11.30 -3.46 0.71
CA LEU A 105 -10.80 -4.84 0.68
C LEU A 105 -11.92 -5.88 0.54
N THR A 106 -13.05 -5.72 1.23
CA THR A 106 -14.18 -6.65 1.15
C THR A 106 -15.08 -6.38 -0.07
N GLY A 107 -14.93 -5.19 -0.65
CA GLY A 107 -15.69 -4.62 -1.76
C GLY A 107 -17.16 -4.34 -1.45
N GLU A 108 -17.84 -3.71 -2.40
CA GLU A 108 -19.18 -3.13 -2.20
C GLU A 108 -20.22 -4.18 -1.75
N GLY A 109 -21.02 -3.83 -0.73
CA GLY A 109 -22.29 -4.50 -0.46
C GLY A 109 -22.41 -5.30 0.85
N THR A 110 -21.41 -5.30 1.75
CA THR A 110 -21.71 -5.66 3.14
C THR A 110 -22.28 -4.43 3.85
N VAL A 111 -23.49 -4.54 4.40
CA VAL A 111 -24.25 -3.45 5.06
C VAL A 111 -23.48 -2.78 6.22
N ALA A 112 -22.32 -3.32 6.60
CA ALA A 112 -21.55 -2.93 7.77
C ALA A 112 -20.44 -1.90 7.52
N THR A 113 -19.89 -1.74 6.30
CA THR A 113 -18.61 -1.01 6.09
C THR A 113 -18.67 0.16 5.11
N GLY A 114 -19.75 0.30 4.32
CA GLY A 114 -19.95 1.38 3.34
C GLY A 114 -19.60 0.98 1.89
N SER A 115 -19.68 1.93 0.97
CA SER A 115 -19.39 1.72 -0.45
C SER A 115 -18.60 2.89 -1.05
N PHE A 116 -17.80 2.59 -2.07
CA PHE A 116 -17.14 3.58 -2.90
C PHE A 116 -17.84 3.66 -4.24
N GLU A 117 -18.08 4.86 -4.73
CA GLU A 117 -18.57 5.10 -6.09
C GLU A 117 -17.51 5.92 -6.82
N PHE A 118 -16.89 5.34 -7.83
CA PHE A 118 -15.96 6.04 -8.71
C PHE A 118 -16.74 6.73 -9.82
N ALA A 119 -16.32 7.94 -10.21
CA ALA A 119 -16.83 8.54 -11.42
C ALA A 119 -16.52 7.63 -12.63
N ALA A 120 -17.40 7.65 -13.63
CA ALA A 120 -17.34 6.70 -14.74
C ALA A 120 -15.97 6.70 -15.43
N ASN A 121 -15.31 5.55 -15.47
CA ASN A 121 -13.94 5.33 -15.98
C ASN A 121 -12.80 5.95 -15.14
N GLU A 122 -13.04 6.38 -13.88
CA GLU A 122 -12.02 7.00 -13.02
C GLU A 122 -11.27 6.01 -12.09
N GLY A 123 -11.56 4.71 -12.18
CA GLY A 123 -10.65 3.65 -11.73
C GLY A 123 -11.18 2.77 -10.59
N GLU A 124 -10.26 2.00 -10.03
CA GLU A 124 -10.43 1.12 -8.87
C GLU A 124 -9.17 1.22 -8.00
N PHE A 125 -9.26 0.85 -6.73
CA PHE A 125 -8.09 0.81 -5.85
C PHE A 125 -7.14 -0.33 -6.26
N ALA A 126 -5.88 0.01 -6.54
CA ALA A 126 -4.86 -0.97 -6.92
C ALA A 126 -4.10 -1.56 -5.73
N ASN A 127 -4.00 -0.80 -4.63
CA ASN A 127 -3.21 -1.14 -3.45
C ASN A 127 -3.71 -0.34 -2.24
N VAL A 128 -3.63 -0.95 -1.04
CA VAL A 128 -3.89 -0.32 0.25
C VAL A 128 -2.66 -0.54 1.14
N ILE A 129 -2.04 0.55 1.57
CA ILE A 129 -0.94 0.51 2.54
C ILE A 129 -1.43 1.14 3.83
N SER A 130 -1.47 0.35 4.89
CA SER A 130 -1.82 0.80 6.23
C SER A 130 -0.56 0.96 7.06
N VAL A 131 -0.37 2.14 7.67
CA VAL A 131 0.81 2.44 8.49
C VAL A 131 0.36 2.83 9.89
N SER A 132 0.83 2.09 10.91
CA SER A 132 0.39 2.28 12.30
C SER A 132 1.46 1.88 13.32
N PHE A 133 2.11 2.87 13.93
CA PHE A 133 3.15 2.66 14.95
C PHE A 133 2.70 2.95 16.39
N SER A 134 1.41 3.23 16.60
CA SER A 134 0.84 3.36 17.94
C SER A 134 0.37 2.00 18.44
N ALA A 135 0.69 1.67 19.69
CA ALA A 135 0.12 0.51 20.37
C ALA A 135 -1.39 0.67 20.67
N PHE A 136 -1.91 1.90 20.59
CA PHE A 136 -3.32 2.22 20.82
C PHE A 136 -4.14 2.30 19.53
N ASP A 137 -3.48 2.28 18.37
CA ASP A 137 -4.18 2.30 17.10
C ASP A 137 -4.69 0.90 16.81
N ASP A 138 -6.01 0.74 16.95
CA ASP A 138 -6.68 -0.51 16.63
C ASP A 138 -7.02 -0.59 15.13
N ILE A 139 -6.00 -0.39 14.29
CA ILE A 139 -6.15 -0.63 12.86
C ILE A 139 -6.06 -2.15 12.66
N ASP A 140 -7.06 -2.70 11.98
CA ASP A 140 -7.14 -4.14 11.71
C ASP A 140 -5.97 -4.55 10.82
N SER A 141 -5.02 -5.30 11.38
CA SER A 141 -4.08 -6.09 10.60
C SER A 141 -4.84 -7.27 10.03
N LYS A 142 -5.14 -7.24 8.73
CA LYS A 142 -5.71 -8.41 8.04
C LYS A 142 -4.58 -9.44 7.83
N PRO A 143 -4.88 -10.76 7.88
CA PRO A 143 -3.87 -11.80 7.67
C PRO A 143 -3.13 -11.61 6.34
N GLU A 144 -1.81 -11.81 6.33
CA GLU A 144 -0.96 -11.68 5.14
C GLU A 144 -1.22 -12.77 4.09
N ASP A 145 -1.90 -13.86 4.46
CA ASP A 145 -2.13 -15.04 3.60
C ASP A 145 -2.98 -14.79 2.34
N ILE A 146 -3.40 -13.55 2.09
CA ILE A 146 -3.99 -13.14 0.82
C ILE A 146 -3.34 -11.81 0.38
N ASP A 147 -2.18 -11.89 -0.29
CA ASP A 147 -1.50 -10.77 -0.98
C ASP A 147 -2.44 -9.95 -1.91
N LEU A 148 -3.59 -10.54 -2.30
CA LEU A 148 -4.59 -10.00 -3.21
C LEU A 148 -6.00 -10.22 -2.68
N ILE A 149 -6.52 -9.31 -1.86
CA ILE A 149 -7.94 -9.36 -1.48
C ILE A 149 -8.75 -8.79 -2.65
N ARG A 150 -9.51 -9.65 -3.35
CA ARG A 150 -10.26 -9.29 -4.57
C ARG A 150 -9.39 -8.65 -5.67
N GLY A 151 -8.11 -8.98 -5.74
CA GLY A 151 -7.18 -8.40 -6.73
C GLY A 151 -6.52 -7.07 -6.29
N ILE A 152 -6.85 -6.59 -5.09
CA ILE A 152 -6.24 -5.40 -4.47
C ILE A 152 -5.12 -5.86 -3.55
N LYS A 153 -3.93 -5.28 -3.72
CA LYS A 153 -2.83 -5.55 -2.80
C LYS A 153 -3.08 -4.87 -1.45
N TYR A 154 -2.82 -5.56 -0.35
CA TYR A 154 -2.84 -4.99 0.99
C TYR A 154 -1.47 -5.13 1.63
N THR A 155 -1.03 -4.11 2.36
CA THR A 155 0.24 -4.15 3.10
C THR A 155 0.07 -3.39 4.41
N TYR A 156 0.37 -4.07 5.52
CA TYR A 156 0.41 -3.45 6.84
C TYR A 156 1.85 -3.17 7.26
N VAL A 157 2.12 -1.95 7.71
CA VAL A 157 3.42 -1.51 8.23
C VAL A 157 3.19 -0.94 9.63
N GLY A 158 3.57 -1.70 10.65
CA GLY A 158 3.28 -1.28 12.02
C GLY A 158 3.74 -2.27 13.07
N LEU A 159 3.29 -2.05 14.31
CA LEU A 159 3.72 -2.81 15.48
C LEU A 159 2.94 -4.11 15.71
N LYS A 160 1.78 -4.33 15.09
CA LYS A 160 1.04 -5.59 15.28
C LYS A 160 1.66 -6.70 14.43
N LYS A 161 1.74 -7.91 14.95
CA LYS A 161 2.05 -9.11 14.15
C LYS A 161 0.83 -9.48 13.32
N THR A 162 1.07 -9.76 12.04
CA THR A 162 0.09 -10.17 11.02
C THR A 162 -0.05 -11.69 10.97
N ASP A 163 1.01 -12.41 11.32
CA ASP A 163 1.06 -13.87 11.41
C ASP A 163 0.86 -14.32 12.85
N GLY A 164 -0.34 -14.83 13.15
CA GLY A 164 -0.66 -15.35 14.48
C GLY A 164 -2.12 -15.74 14.62
N ASP A 165 -2.39 -16.70 15.50
CA ASP A 165 -3.75 -17.07 15.88
C ASP A 165 -4.37 -15.90 16.68
N LEU A 166 -5.21 -15.09 16.02
CA LEU A 166 -5.82 -13.88 16.59
C LEU A 166 -6.74 -14.17 17.80
N ASN A 167 -6.93 -15.44 18.16
CA ASN A 167 -7.75 -15.89 19.28
C ASN A 167 -7.21 -15.45 20.66
N ASP A 168 -5.90 -15.20 20.81
CA ASP A 168 -5.27 -14.75 22.07
C ASP A 168 -5.06 -13.21 22.17
N GLY A 169 -5.62 -12.45 21.23
CA GLY A 169 -5.50 -11.00 21.18
C GLY A 169 -4.30 -10.49 20.38
N PRO A 170 -4.10 -9.17 20.28
CA PRO A 170 -3.07 -8.58 19.43
C PRO A 170 -1.67 -8.86 19.98
N VAL A 171 -0.85 -9.55 19.18
CA VAL A 171 0.58 -9.75 19.45
C VAL A 171 1.35 -8.60 18.80
N PHE A 172 2.27 -7.99 19.54
CA PHE A 172 3.12 -6.92 19.01
C PHE A 172 4.50 -7.43 18.61
N LYS A 173 5.07 -6.79 17.58
CA LYS A 173 6.45 -6.94 17.15
C LYS A 173 7.39 -6.44 18.23
N THR A 174 8.40 -7.24 18.52
CA THR A 174 9.55 -6.88 19.35
C THR A 174 10.53 -6.02 18.56
N PRO A 175 11.48 -5.35 19.22
CA PRO A 175 12.57 -4.68 18.52
C PRO A 175 13.34 -5.59 17.56
N ASP A 176 13.52 -6.86 17.92
CA ASP A 176 14.20 -7.85 17.07
C ASP A 176 13.37 -8.16 15.81
N ASP A 177 12.04 -8.36 15.95
CA ASP A 177 11.15 -8.54 14.79
C ASP A 177 11.25 -7.35 13.81
N LEU A 178 11.28 -6.11 14.34
CA LEU A 178 11.40 -4.91 13.52
C LEU A 178 12.77 -4.80 12.84
N ALA A 179 13.85 -5.20 13.53
CA ALA A 179 15.19 -5.22 12.97
C ALA A 179 15.30 -6.23 11.82
N ASP A 180 14.76 -7.44 12.00
CA ASP A 180 14.74 -8.48 10.98
C ASP A 180 13.93 -8.06 9.76
N GLU A 181 12.75 -7.47 9.96
CA GLU A 181 11.93 -6.91 8.88
C GLU A 181 12.67 -5.78 8.13
N PHE A 182 13.34 -4.90 8.87
CA PHE A 182 14.10 -3.81 8.27
C PHE A 182 15.23 -4.34 7.38
N VAL A 183 16.02 -5.30 7.88
CA VAL A 183 17.11 -5.93 7.13
C VAL A 183 16.58 -6.69 5.91
N SER A 184 15.53 -7.48 6.06
CA SER A 184 14.88 -8.20 4.95
C SER A 184 14.42 -7.25 3.84
N ASN A 185 13.80 -6.13 4.21
CA ASN A 185 13.36 -5.11 3.24
C ASN A 185 14.54 -4.41 2.55
N LEU A 186 15.65 -4.15 3.24
CA LEU A 186 16.87 -3.63 2.61
C LEU A 186 17.40 -4.58 1.53
N TYR A 187 17.45 -5.88 1.82
CA TYR A 187 17.82 -6.89 0.83
C TYR A 187 16.88 -6.89 -0.37
N PHE A 188 15.57 -6.80 -0.13
CA PHE A 188 14.58 -6.74 -1.20
C PHE A 188 14.78 -5.52 -2.10
N ILE A 189 14.96 -4.34 -1.52
CA ILE A 189 15.23 -3.07 -2.24
C ILE A 189 16.47 -3.21 -3.12
N ARG A 190 17.54 -3.78 -2.57
CA ARG A 190 18.79 -4.00 -3.30
C ARG A 190 18.61 -4.98 -4.46
N SER A 191 17.95 -6.12 -4.23
CA SER A 191 17.67 -7.13 -5.28
C SER A 191 16.88 -6.58 -6.47
N ARG A 192 16.14 -5.48 -6.26
CA ARG A 192 15.31 -4.79 -7.27
C ARG A 192 16.01 -3.61 -7.93
N SER A 193 17.30 -3.38 -7.67
CA SER A 193 18.05 -2.21 -8.15
C SER A 193 17.43 -0.88 -7.72
N LEU A 194 16.78 -0.84 -6.56
CA LEU A 194 16.11 0.36 -6.02
C LEU A 194 16.98 1.13 -5.02
N SER A 195 18.25 0.73 -4.83
CA SER A 195 19.17 1.28 -3.84
C SER A 195 19.32 2.81 -3.94
N LYS A 196 19.53 3.35 -5.15
CA LYS A 196 19.66 4.81 -5.34
C LYS A 196 18.41 5.55 -4.87
N ARG A 197 17.23 5.07 -5.27
CA ARG A 197 15.95 5.68 -4.90
C ARG A 197 15.74 5.66 -3.38
N TRP A 198 16.13 4.56 -2.73
CA TRP A 198 16.06 4.47 -1.27
C TRP A 198 17.04 5.44 -0.58
N ILE A 199 18.29 5.51 -1.06
CA ILE A 199 19.31 6.43 -0.53
C ILE A 199 18.82 7.89 -0.63
N ASP A 200 18.28 8.28 -1.79
CA ASP A 200 17.75 9.63 -2.00
C ASP A 200 16.59 9.95 -1.03
N SER A 201 15.68 8.99 -0.80
CA SER A 201 14.59 9.13 0.16
C SER A 201 15.10 9.26 1.60
N VAL A 202 16.05 8.43 2.03
CA VAL A 202 16.63 8.49 3.39
C VAL A 202 17.35 9.81 3.62
N LYS A 203 18.12 10.28 2.62
CA LYS A 203 18.82 11.57 2.70
C LYS A 203 17.88 12.77 2.84
N SER A 204 16.63 12.68 2.36
CA SER A 204 15.65 13.74 2.62
C SER A 204 15.29 13.91 4.10
N LEU A 205 15.56 12.90 4.95
CA LEU A 205 15.34 12.96 6.39
C LEU A 205 16.50 13.63 7.14
N TYR A 206 17.64 13.87 6.47
CA TYR A 206 18.85 14.42 7.11
C TYR A 206 18.77 15.91 7.42
N SER A 207 17.62 16.54 7.17
CA SER A 207 17.31 17.81 7.81
C SER A 207 17.24 17.70 9.34
N ASP A 208 17.01 16.50 9.88
CA ASP A 208 17.10 16.20 11.31
C ASP A 208 18.53 15.70 11.65
N PRO A 209 19.27 16.40 12.54
CA PRO A 209 20.63 16.01 12.92
C PRO A 209 20.75 14.61 13.51
N ASN A 210 19.70 14.07 14.15
CA ASN A 210 19.71 12.71 14.66
C ASN A 210 19.72 11.68 13.52
N PHE A 211 18.95 11.93 12.46
CA PHE A 211 18.92 11.06 11.29
C PHE A 211 20.22 11.16 10.48
N GLU A 212 20.78 12.37 10.37
CA GLU A 212 22.08 12.59 9.71
C GLU A 212 23.20 11.82 10.43
N ALA A 213 23.28 11.93 11.76
CA ALA A 213 24.31 11.26 12.56
C ALA A 213 24.26 9.73 12.51
N LEU A 214 23.09 9.15 12.24
CA LEU A 214 22.94 7.70 12.10
C LEU A 214 23.45 7.16 10.75
N GLU A 215 23.69 8.02 9.76
CA GLU A 215 24.19 7.67 8.44
C GLU A 215 23.50 6.44 7.81
N ILE A 216 22.18 6.29 8.04
CA ILE A 216 21.39 5.09 7.69
C ILE A 216 21.61 4.67 6.22
N HIS A 217 21.86 5.61 5.31
CA HIS A 217 22.13 5.32 3.91
C HIS A 217 23.31 4.34 3.69
N SER A 218 24.32 4.35 4.57
CA SER A 218 25.49 3.46 4.54
C SER A 218 25.14 1.98 4.71
N LEU A 219 24.00 1.65 5.34
CA LEU A 219 23.53 0.27 5.49
C LEU A 219 23.25 -0.40 4.13
N MET A 220 22.93 0.40 3.11
CA MET A 220 22.75 -0.10 1.74
C MET A 220 24.07 -0.56 1.11
N GLU A 221 25.21 -0.03 1.58
CA GLU A 221 26.56 -0.35 1.12
C GLU A 221 27.16 -1.52 1.94
N ILE A 222 26.89 -1.59 3.24
CA ILE A 222 27.40 -2.65 4.14
C ILE A 222 26.85 -4.04 3.79
N ALA A 223 25.64 -4.12 3.24
CA ALA A 223 25.06 -5.40 2.81
C ALA A 223 25.86 -6.10 1.69
N ASP A 224 26.76 -5.40 0.98
CA ASP A 224 27.71 -6.02 0.04
C ASP A 224 28.71 -6.96 0.78
N ASP A 225 29.13 -6.59 1.98
CA ASP A 225 30.23 -7.23 2.72
C ASP A 225 29.79 -8.47 3.54
N ILE A 226 28.54 -8.49 4.01
CA ILE A 226 28.00 -9.64 4.75
C ILE A 226 27.91 -10.88 3.84
N ASN A 227 27.59 -10.69 2.55
CA ASN A 227 27.61 -11.75 1.55
C ASN A 227 29.03 -12.12 1.09
N ALA A 228 29.98 -11.19 1.06
CA ALA A 228 31.38 -11.51 0.78
C ALA A 228 31.98 -12.43 1.86
N LYS A 229 31.57 -12.28 3.12
CA LYS A 229 31.95 -13.20 4.20
C LYS A 229 31.15 -14.51 4.20
N ALA A 230 29.84 -14.48 3.96
CA ALA A 230 29.02 -15.69 3.93
C ALA A 230 29.39 -16.64 2.77
N LEU A 231 29.76 -16.10 1.60
CA LEU A 231 30.21 -16.89 0.44
C LEU A 231 31.70 -17.30 0.50
N MET A 232 32.46 -16.86 1.50
CA MET A 232 33.85 -17.30 1.74
C MET A 232 33.95 -18.47 2.74
N TYR A 233 32.83 -18.91 3.32
CA TYR A 233 32.77 -20.03 4.27
C TYR A 233 31.94 -21.22 3.78
N ASP A 234 31.54 -21.24 2.50
CA ASP A 234 31.04 -22.43 1.80
C ASP A 234 32.08 -22.99 0.81
#